data_AF-A0A2D9ITE1-F1
#
_entry.id   AF-A0A2D9ITE1-F1
#
_cell.length_a   1.000
_cell.length_b   1.000
_cell.length_c   1.000
_cell.angle_alpha   90.00
_cell.angle_beta   90.00
_cell.angle_gamma   90.00
#
_symmetry.space_group_name_H-M   'P 1'
#
loop_
_entity.id
_entity.type
_entity.pdbx_description
1 polymer ?
#
loop_
_entity_poly.entity_id
_entity_poly.type
_entity_poly.pdbx_seq_one_letter_code
_entity_poly.pdbx_strand_id
1 'polypeptide(L)'
;MDNSNEINALVKLIDDPDELIFKHVKDKLMNLGVNIIPHLEKAWANENLGDVFQHRLESLIHDIQLNNVFKEIGDWILNSKNLLEGVLILNRYKYPNLNQLDIENKINQIVSDVNCKLSDELTPLEKIQVINAILFELYGFKGDKATYHDPENSYFNTVLQKKKGNPLMLSILYIEIAKRTGLPIVGINLPNHFLVGYKDVDYKKSDTVFNRDSHGILFYINPFSKGAILYHDEIDDFLHELKLKQRPKYYAECSNIDIVKRILTNLIYSYSKENNKKLIEELKKINQLFN
;
A
#
# COMPACT_ATOMS: atom_id res chain seq x y z
N MET A 1 -17.40 15.93 -29.49
CA MET A 1 -18.49 15.03 -29.97
C MET A 1 -17.98 13.93 -30.92
N ASP A 2 -16.72 13.96 -31.39
CA ASP A 2 -16.21 13.00 -32.38
C ASP A 2 -15.66 11.67 -31.79
N ASN A 3 -15.11 11.70 -30.58
CA ASN A 3 -14.36 10.57 -30.02
C ASN A 3 -15.23 9.35 -29.66
N SER A 4 -16.52 9.54 -29.31
CA SER A 4 -17.37 8.43 -28.87
C SER A 4 -17.79 7.51 -30.02
N ASN A 5 -17.93 8.04 -31.24
CA ASN A 5 -18.27 7.23 -32.42
C ASN A 5 -17.08 6.40 -32.86
N GLU A 6 -15.87 6.97 -32.81
CA GLU A 6 -14.62 6.25 -33.07
C GLU A 6 -14.41 5.12 -32.06
N ILE A 7 -14.55 5.39 -30.75
CA ILE A 7 -14.44 4.37 -29.70
C ILE A 7 -15.46 3.24 -29.93
N ASN A 8 -16.72 3.56 -30.22
CA ASN A 8 -17.74 2.54 -30.49
C ASN A 8 -17.40 1.69 -31.73
N ALA A 9 -16.82 2.28 -32.77
CA ALA A 9 -16.37 1.56 -33.95
C ALA A 9 -15.20 0.62 -33.64
N LEU A 10 -14.21 1.10 -32.88
CA LEU A 10 -13.07 0.30 -32.43
C LEU A 10 -13.53 -0.87 -31.54
N VAL A 11 -14.46 -0.63 -30.62
CA VAL A 11 -15.00 -1.66 -29.74
C VAL A 11 -15.67 -2.78 -30.53
N LYS A 12 -16.41 -2.48 -31.60
CA LYS A 12 -17.04 -3.48 -32.48
C LYS A 12 -16.05 -4.34 -33.26
N LEU A 13 -14.77 -3.98 -33.30
CA LEU A 13 -13.71 -4.72 -34.00
C LEU A 13 -12.84 -5.54 -33.04
N ILE A 14 -13.21 -5.63 -31.76
CA ILE A 14 -12.43 -6.40 -30.77
C ILE A 14 -12.51 -7.90 -31.04
N ASP A 15 -13.63 -8.42 -31.54
CA ASP A 15 -13.81 -9.82 -31.93
C ASP A 15 -13.44 -10.12 -33.38
N ASP A 16 -12.77 -9.18 -34.07
CA ASP A 16 -12.33 -9.42 -35.45
C ASP A 16 -11.43 -10.68 -35.52
N PRO A 17 -11.72 -11.64 -36.42
CA PRO A 17 -10.95 -12.87 -36.54
C PRO A 17 -9.51 -12.63 -37.02
N ASP A 18 -9.24 -11.49 -37.66
CA ASP A 18 -7.87 -11.08 -38.03
C ASP A 18 -7.13 -10.52 -36.81
N GLU A 19 -6.15 -11.29 -36.33
CA GLU A 19 -5.30 -10.92 -35.20
C GLU A 19 -4.50 -9.61 -35.44
N LEU A 20 -4.19 -9.24 -36.68
CA LEU A 20 -3.53 -7.96 -36.98
C LEU A 20 -4.49 -6.78 -36.79
N ILE A 21 -5.75 -6.94 -37.18
CA ILE A 21 -6.80 -5.93 -36.97
C ILE A 21 -7.04 -5.76 -35.48
N PHE A 22 -7.25 -6.87 -34.76
CA PHE A 22 -7.41 -6.84 -33.30
C PHE A 22 -6.22 -6.16 -32.61
N LYS A 23 -4.99 -6.50 -32.99
CA LYS A 23 -3.79 -5.86 -32.43
C LYS A 23 -3.77 -4.35 -32.66
N HIS A 24 -4.09 -3.90 -33.87
CA HIS A 24 -4.12 -2.47 -34.18
C HIS A 24 -5.22 -1.72 -33.40
N VAL A 25 -6.41 -2.34 -33.27
CA VAL A 25 -7.52 -1.83 -32.46
C VAL A 25 -7.12 -1.76 -30.98
N LYS A 26 -6.52 -2.82 -30.46
CA LYS A 26 -5.98 -2.89 -29.10
C LYS A 26 -4.99 -1.76 -28.84
N ASP A 27 -3.99 -1.58 -29.69
CA ASP A 27 -2.97 -0.52 -29.51
C ASP A 27 -3.60 0.88 -29.52
N LYS A 28 -4.59 1.13 -30.38
CA LYS A 28 -5.34 2.40 -30.37
C LYS A 28 -6.10 2.61 -29.07
N LEU A 29 -6.86 1.61 -28.61
CA LEU A 29 -7.63 1.70 -27.37
C LEU A 29 -6.72 1.86 -26.15
N MET A 30 -5.59 1.15 -26.11
CA MET A 30 -4.55 1.29 -25.08
C MET A 30 -4.01 2.72 -25.00
N ASN A 31 -3.79 3.38 -26.14
CA ASN A 31 -3.29 4.76 -26.18
C ASN A 31 -4.31 5.79 -25.66
N LEU A 32 -5.60 5.48 -25.67
CA LEU A 32 -6.64 6.34 -25.10
C LEU A 32 -6.67 6.27 -23.55
N GLY A 33 -6.08 5.23 -22.95
CA GLY A 33 -5.88 5.09 -21.51
C GLY A 33 -7.17 4.88 -20.71
N VAL A 34 -7.15 5.24 -19.42
CA VAL A 34 -8.25 4.95 -18.48
C VAL A 34 -9.59 5.60 -18.82
N ASN A 35 -9.59 6.67 -19.61
CA ASN A 35 -10.80 7.41 -19.97
C ASN A 35 -11.80 6.58 -20.76
N ILE A 36 -11.35 5.51 -21.43
CA ILE A 36 -12.23 4.64 -22.20
C ILE A 36 -12.80 3.46 -21.41
N ILE A 37 -12.30 3.20 -20.19
CA ILE A 37 -12.75 2.05 -19.38
C ILE A 37 -14.28 2.02 -19.20
N PRO A 38 -14.98 3.13 -18.87
CA PRO A 38 -16.44 3.10 -18.74
C PRO A 38 -17.16 2.71 -20.04
N HIS A 39 -16.58 3.04 -21.20
CA HIS A 39 -17.12 2.63 -22.50
C HIS A 39 -16.90 1.14 -22.75
N LEU A 40 -15.73 0.61 -22.37
CA LEU A 40 -15.41 -0.82 -22.46
C LEU A 40 -16.28 -1.65 -21.50
N GLU A 41 -16.44 -1.23 -20.25
CA GLU A 41 -17.31 -1.91 -19.28
C GLU A 41 -18.77 -1.92 -19.73
N LYS A 42 -19.26 -0.79 -20.29
CA LYS A 42 -20.60 -0.73 -20.88
C LYS A 42 -20.75 -1.68 -22.07
N ALA A 43 -19.71 -1.85 -22.88
CA ALA A 43 -19.72 -2.79 -23.99
C ALA A 43 -19.71 -4.25 -23.50
N TRP A 44 -18.92 -4.55 -22.47
CA TRP A 44 -18.83 -5.86 -21.82
C TRP A 44 -20.17 -6.30 -21.22
N ALA A 45 -20.91 -5.37 -20.61
CA ALA A 45 -22.22 -5.64 -20.00
C ALA A 45 -23.34 -5.97 -21.00
N ASN A 46 -23.12 -5.85 -22.32
CA ASN A 46 -24.13 -6.21 -23.31
C ASN A 46 -24.09 -7.72 -23.59
N GLU A 47 -25.15 -8.43 -23.19
CA GLU A 47 -25.25 -9.91 -23.17
C GLU A 47 -25.16 -10.63 -24.53
N ASN A 48 -25.07 -9.91 -25.66
CA ASN A 48 -25.14 -10.49 -27.01
C ASN A 48 -23.78 -10.72 -27.70
N LEU A 49 -22.67 -10.60 -26.98
CA LEU A 49 -21.32 -10.65 -27.55
C LEU A 49 -20.60 -11.92 -27.05
N GLY A 50 -20.13 -12.75 -27.98
CA GLY A 50 -19.61 -14.10 -27.69
C GLY A 50 -18.32 -14.11 -26.86
N ASP A 51 -17.92 -15.31 -26.42
CA ASP A 51 -16.82 -15.51 -25.45
C ASP A 51 -15.51 -14.83 -25.85
N VAL A 52 -15.13 -14.89 -27.12
CA VAL A 52 -13.88 -14.27 -27.62
C VAL A 52 -13.87 -12.76 -27.40
N PHE A 53 -15.00 -12.11 -27.64
CA PHE A 53 -15.16 -10.68 -27.42
C PHE A 53 -14.96 -10.33 -25.94
N GLN A 54 -15.65 -11.05 -25.05
CA GLN A 54 -15.59 -10.81 -23.61
C GLN A 54 -14.17 -10.98 -23.06
N HIS A 55 -13.50 -12.09 -23.40
CA HIS A 55 -12.13 -12.35 -22.94
C HIS A 55 -11.13 -11.30 -23.46
N ARG A 56 -11.24 -10.90 -24.73
CA ARG A 56 -10.37 -9.86 -25.30
C ARG A 56 -10.61 -8.50 -24.65
N LEU A 57 -11.87 -8.18 -24.35
CA LEU A 57 -12.25 -6.93 -23.70
C LEU A 57 -11.79 -6.88 -22.24
N GLU A 58 -11.95 -7.96 -21.48
CA GLU A 58 -11.43 -8.07 -20.11
C GLU A 58 -9.91 -7.92 -20.07
N SER A 59 -9.21 -8.60 -20.99
CA SER A 59 -7.76 -8.49 -21.13
C SER A 59 -7.32 -7.07 -21.46
N LEU A 60 -8.04 -6.39 -22.37
CA LEU A 60 -7.79 -4.99 -22.71
C LEU A 60 -8.02 -4.05 -21.51
N ILE A 61 -9.12 -4.21 -20.78
CA ILE A 61 -9.42 -3.39 -19.59
C ILE A 61 -8.29 -3.56 -18.56
N HIS A 62 -7.89 -4.81 -18.27
CA HIS A 62 -6.80 -5.13 -17.37
C HIS A 62 -5.47 -4.49 -17.82
N ASP A 63 -5.12 -4.62 -19.10
CA ASP A 63 -3.88 -4.05 -19.64
C ASP A 63 -3.85 -2.51 -19.54
N ILE A 64 -4.98 -1.84 -19.82
CA ILE A 64 -5.11 -0.37 -19.66
C ILE A 64 -4.90 0.02 -18.20
N GLN A 65 -5.54 -0.68 -17.27
CA GLN A 65 -5.45 -0.41 -15.83
C GLN A 65 -4.02 -0.64 -15.32
N LEU A 66 -3.39 -1.75 -15.72
CA LEU A 66 -2.01 -2.08 -15.35
C LEU A 66 -1.03 -1.03 -15.88
N ASN A 67 -1.18 -0.60 -17.13
CA ASN A 67 -0.35 0.47 -17.70
C ASN A 67 -0.52 1.79 -16.96
N ASN A 68 -1.75 2.10 -16.53
CA ASN A 68 -2.00 3.29 -15.73
C ASN A 68 -1.31 3.21 -14.36
N VAL A 69 -1.40 2.07 -13.66
CA VAL A 69 -0.68 1.85 -12.40
C VAL A 69 0.83 1.99 -12.60
N PHE A 70 1.38 1.41 -13.68
CA PHE A 70 2.80 1.49 -14.00
C PHE A 70 3.26 2.94 -14.24
N LYS A 71 2.45 3.73 -14.94
CA LYS A 71 2.73 5.15 -15.16
C LYS A 71 2.67 5.93 -13.85
N GLU A 72 1.57 5.81 -13.11
CA GLU A 72 1.36 6.55 -11.86
C GLU A 72 2.43 6.22 -10.80
N ILE A 73 2.83 4.95 -10.68
CA ILE A 73 3.89 4.59 -9.72
C ILE A 73 5.26 5.11 -10.18
N GLY A 74 5.54 5.10 -11.49
CA GLY A 74 6.75 5.71 -12.05
C GLY A 74 6.81 7.21 -11.74
N ASP A 75 5.72 7.93 -11.97
CA ASP A 75 5.61 9.36 -11.66
C ASP A 75 5.73 9.61 -10.14
N TRP A 76 5.10 8.77 -9.31
CA TRP A 76 5.16 8.88 -7.86
C TRP A 76 6.57 8.63 -7.30
N ILE A 77 7.34 7.69 -7.86
CA ILE A 77 8.73 7.43 -7.44
C ILE A 77 9.60 8.70 -7.55
N LEU A 78 9.38 9.51 -8.58
CA LEU A 78 10.09 10.78 -8.79
C LEU A 78 9.75 11.84 -7.72
N ASN A 79 8.60 11.75 -7.06
CA ASN A 79 8.14 12.69 -6.04
C ASN A 79 7.39 11.98 -4.88
N SER A 80 8.04 11.03 -4.24
CA SER A 80 7.47 10.07 -3.27
C SER A 80 7.17 10.65 -1.88
N LYS A 81 6.66 11.90 -1.80
CA LYS A 81 6.39 12.61 -0.53
C LYS A 81 5.19 12.06 0.24
N ASN A 82 4.16 11.61 -0.48
CA ASN A 82 2.93 11.10 0.12
C ASN A 82 2.94 9.56 0.09
N LEU A 83 3.05 8.94 1.27
CA LEU A 83 3.06 7.49 1.40
C LEU A 83 1.71 6.89 0.98
N LEU A 84 0.60 7.39 1.53
CA LEU A 84 -0.75 6.91 1.19
C LEU A 84 -0.99 6.94 -0.32
N GLU A 85 -0.57 7.98 -1.04
CA GLU A 85 -0.70 8.06 -2.49
C GLU A 85 -0.05 6.86 -3.20
N GLY A 86 1.21 6.55 -2.90
CA GLY A 86 1.92 5.39 -3.46
C GLY A 86 1.26 4.06 -3.11
N VAL A 87 0.74 3.96 -1.89
CA VAL A 87 -0.03 2.79 -1.43
C VAL A 87 -1.32 2.64 -2.24
N LEU A 88 -2.07 3.71 -2.47
CA LEU A 88 -3.34 3.68 -3.19
C LEU A 88 -3.16 3.40 -4.68
N ILE A 89 -2.07 3.89 -5.30
CA ILE A 89 -1.69 3.50 -6.67
C ILE A 89 -1.54 1.97 -6.76
N LEU A 90 -0.84 1.33 -5.81
CA LEU A 90 -0.71 -0.12 -5.81
C LEU A 90 -2.03 -0.85 -5.51
N ASN A 91 -2.92 -0.28 -4.70
CA ASN A 91 -4.24 -0.89 -4.48
C ASN A 91 -5.08 -0.92 -5.76
N ARG A 92 -4.97 0.11 -6.62
CA ARG A 92 -5.68 0.17 -7.91
C ARG A 92 -5.35 -0.95 -8.87
N TYR A 93 -4.22 -1.63 -8.70
CA TYR A 93 -3.89 -2.83 -9.46
C TYR A 93 -4.93 -3.95 -9.27
N LYS A 94 -5.44 -4.15 -8.04
CA LYS A 94 -6.49 -5.14 -7.76
C LYS A 94 -7.87 -4.54 -7.66
N TYR A 95 -7.96 -3.28 -7.23
CA TYR A 95 -9.20 -2.55 -7.01
C TYR A 95 -9.23 -1.27 -7.88
N PRO A 96 -9.43 -1.38 -9.21
CA PRO A 96 -9.36 -0.23 -10.10
C PRO A 96 -10.34 0.90 -9.75
N ASN A 97 -11.53 0.50 -9.28
CA ASN A 97 -12.62 1.40 -8.90
C ASN A 97 -12.54 1.87 -7.44
N LEU A 98 -11.34 1.86 -6.86
CA LEU A 98 -11.11 2.27 -5.48
C LEU A 98 -11.52 3.73 -5.25
N ASN A 99 -12.42 3.96 -4.29
CA ASN A 99 -12.78 5.30 -3.87
C ASN A 99 -11.77 5.85 -2.85
N GLN A 100 -10.87 6.72 -3.32
CA GLN A 100 -9.88 7.38 -2.47
C GLN A 100 -10.52 8.29 -1.41
N LEU A 101 -11.63 8.95 -1.73
CA LEU A 101 -12.31 9.83 -0.77
C LEU A 101 -12.85 9.06 0.44
N ASP A 102 -13.38 7.85 0.21
CA ASP A 102 -13.86 6.99 1.30
C ASP A 102 -12.71 6.54 2.22
N ILE A 103 -11.53 6.30 1.66
CA ILE A 103 -10.34 5.97 2.44
C ILE A 103 -9.90 7.15 3.29
N GLU A 104 -9.78 8.34 2.68
CA GLU A 104 -9.40 9.56 3.40
C GLU A 104 -10.39 9.87 4.53
N ASN A 105 -11.70 9.76 4.26
CA ASN A 105 -12.73 9.97 5.26
C ASN A 105 -12.61 9.00 6.44
N LYS A 106 -12.34 7.71 6.19
CA LYS A 106 -12.12 6.72 7.26
C LYS A 106 -10.90 7.06 8.11
N ILE A 107 -9.79 7.47 7.50
CA ILE A 107 -8.58 7.86 8.24
C ILE A 107 -8.84 9.13 9.05
N ASN A 108 -9.47 10.14 8.44
CA ASN A 108 -9.80 11.41 9.10
C ASN A 108 -10.71 11.22 10.31
N GLN A 109 -11.64 10.26 10.24
CA GLN A 109 -12.48 9.91 11.39
C GLN A 109 -11.62 9.38 12.56
N ILE A 110 -10.70 8.44 12.28
CA ILE A 110 -9.78 7.90 13.30
C ILE A 110 -8.92 9.02 13.88
N VAL A 111 -8.38 9.89 13.03
CA VAL A 111 -7.55 11.04 13.44
C VAL A 111 -8.34 12.01 14.32
N SER A 112 -9.61 12.27 13.99
CA SER A 112 -10.49 13.10 14.84
C SER A 112 -10.62 12.50 16.23
N ASP A 113 -10.91 11.20 16.32
CA ASP A 113 -11.06 10.50 17.60
C ASP A 113 -9.75 10.47 18.41
N VAL A 114 -8.60 10.38 17.75
CA VAL A 114 -7.27 10.53 18.38
C VAL A 114 -7.10 11.95 18.91
N ASN A 115 -7.34 12.97 18.09
CA ASN A 115 -7.15 14.38 18.46
C ASN A 115 -8.06 14.81 19.62
N CYS A 116 -9.25 14.22 19.77
CA CYS A 116 -10.12 14.47 20.92
C CYS A 116 -9.51 14.03 22.26
N LYS A 117 -8.55 13.11 22.24
CA LYS A 117 -7.88 12.57 23.44
C LYS A 117 -6.40 12.96 23.54
N LEU A 118 -5.82 13.46 22.46
CA LEU A 118 -4.44 13.87 22.41
C LEU A 118 -4.29 15.26 23.07
N SER A 119 -3.27 15.41 23.89
CA SER A 119 -2.88 16.70 24.49
C SER A 119 -1.36 16.84 24.36
N ASP A 120 -0.90 18.08 24.23
CA ASP A 120 0.54 18.39 24.16
C ASP A 120 1.26 18.08 25.48
N GLU A 121 0.54 18.08 26.60
CA GLU A 121 1.04 17.75 27.94
C GLU A 121 1.37 16.26 28.11
N LEU A 122 0.85 15.39 27.24
CA LEU A 122 1.10 13.96 27.30
C LEU A 122 2.56 13.66 26.92
N THR A 123 3.17 12.74 27.67
CA THR A 123 4.45 12.15 27.31
C THR A 123 4.35 11.37 26.00
N PRO A 124 5.47 11.13 25.28
CA PRO A 124 5.48 10.27 24.09
C PRO A 124 4.78 8.92 24.29
N LEU A 125 4.99 8.26 25.44
CA LEU A 125 4.38 6.97 25.73
C LEU A 125 2.85 7.09 25.89
N GLU A 126 2.36 8.10 26.59
CA GLU A 126 0.92 8.35 26.75
C GLU A 126 0.24 8.70 25.42
N LYS A 127 0.90 9.50 24.56
CA LYS A 127 0.42 9.80 23.20
C LYS A 127 0.24 8.52 22.37
N ILE A 128 1.15 7.56 22.51
CA ILE A 128 1.06 6.25 21.86
C ILE A 128 -0.04 5.39 22.47
N GLN A 129 -0.22 5.40 23.79
CA GLN A 129 -1.34 4.71 24.44
C GLN A 129 -2.70 5.22 23.93
N VAL A 130 -2.83 6.53 23.70
CA VAL A 130 -4.04 7.12 23.10
C VAL A 130 -4.29 6.54 21.69
N ILE A 131 -3.29 6.56 20.81
CA ILE A 131 -3.43 5.98 19.47
C ILE A 131 -3.78 4.50 19.55
N ASN A 132 -3.08 3.73 20.39
CA ASN A 132 -3.31 2.30 20.54
C ASN A 132 -4.75 1.99 21.00
N ALA A 133 -5.25 2.72 21.99
CA ALA A 133 -6.62 2.57 22.49
C ALA A 133 -7.65 2.88 21.38
N ILE A 134 -7.46 3.97 20.64
CA ILE A 134 -8.36 4.30 19.53
C ILE A 134 -8.28 3.24 18.43
N LEU A 135 -7.08 2.91 17.95
CA LEU A 135 -6.92 2.05 16.78
C LEU A 135 -7.29 0.59 17.06
N PHE A 136 -6.82 0.03 18.18
CA PHE A 136 -6.93 -1.40 18.45
C PHE A 136 -8.11 -1.76 19.35
N GLU A 137 -8.55 -0.88 20.23
CA GLU A 137 -9.68 -1.14 21.14
C GLU A 137 -10.98 -0.57 20.59
N LEU A 138 -11.03 0.72 20.26
CA LEU A 138 -12.24 1.38 19.76
C LEU A 138 -12.55 0.95 18.32
N TYR A 139 -11.59 1.08 17.41
CA TYR A 139 -11.78 0.72 16.01
C TYR A 139 -11.60 -0.79 15.76
N GLY A 140 -10.90 -1.51 16.63
CA GLY A 140 -10.79 -2.96 16.58
C GLY A 140 -9.84 -3.50 15.51
N PHE A 141 -8.88 -2.69 15.04
CA PHE A 141 -7.84 -3.18 14.14
C PHE A 141 -7.01 -4.26 14.82
N LYS A 142 -6.54 -5.26 14.07
CA LYS A 142 -5.66 -6.30 14.59
C LYS A 142 -4.85 -6.99 13.49
N GLY A 143 -3.72 -7.58 13.86
CA GLY A 143 -2.97 -8.45 12.97
C GLY A 143 -3.77 -9.68 12.55
N ASP A 144 -3.78 -10.00 11.25
CA ASP A 144 -4.34 -11.26 10.78
C ASP A 144 -3.33 -12.41 10.89
N LYS A 145 -3.44 -13.17 11.99
CA LYS A 145 -2.61 -14.34 12.23
C LYS A 145 -3.17 -15.61 11.57
N ALA A 146 -4.46 -15.63 11.25
CA ALA A 146 -5.13 -16.81 10.71
C ALA A 146 -4.84 -16.97 9.22
N THR A 147 -4.83 -15.85 8.48
CA THR A 147 -4.53 -15.82 7.04
C THR A 147 -3.31 -14.97 6.76
N TYR A 148 -2.23 -15.17 7.52
CA TYR A 148 -1.03 -14.31 7.49
C TYR A 148 -0.45 -14.05 6.08
N HIS A 149 -0.54 -15.03 5.18
CA HIS A 149 -0.03 -14.93 3.81
C HIS A 149 -1.07 -14.52 2.76
N ASP A 150 -2.32 -14.27 3.14
CA ASP A 150 -3.37 -13.82 2.22
C ASP A 150 -2.98 -12.46 1.60
N PRO A 151 -2.93 -12.34 0.25
CA PRO A 151 -2.65 -11.08 -0.43
C PRO A 151 -3.57 -9.93 0.02
N GLU A 152 -4.81 -10.22 0.42
CA GLU A 152 -5.76 -9.24 0.94
C GLU A 152 -5.23 -8.44 2.12
N ASN A 153 -4.34 -9.03 2.92
CA ASN A 153 -3.73 -8.36 4.06
C ASN A 153 -2.67 -7.31 3.65
N SER A 154 -2.33 -7.23 2.36
CA SER A 154 -1.42 -6.25 1.77
C SER A 154 -2.13 -5.13 1.00
N TYR A 155 -3.47 -5.15 0.92
CA TYR A 155 -4.27 -4.11 0.28
C TYR A 155 -4.92 -3.21 1.33
N PHE A 156 -4.59 -1.92 1.31
CA PHE A 156 -4.95 -0.96 2.36
C PHE A 156 -6.45 -0.76 2.48
N ASN A 157 -7.17 -0.71 1.36
CA ASN A 157 -8.63 -0.61 1.34
C ASN A 157 -9.30 -1.82 2.00
N THR A 158 -8.78 -3.03 1.73
CA THR A 158 -9.27 -4.25 2.36
C THR A 158 -8.99 -4.24 3.85
N VAL A 159 -7.80 -3.80 4.27
CA VAL A 159 -7.45 -3.71 5.70
C VAL A 159 -8.37 -2.74 6.44
N LEU A 160 -8.67 -1.57 5.86
CA LEU A 160 -9.64 -0.62 6.44
C LEU A 160 -11.05 -1.19 6.57
N GLN A 161 -11.48 -2.03 5.62
CA GLN A 161 -12.79 -2.67 5.65
C GLN A 161 -12.85 -3.84 6.66
N LYS A 162 -11.88 -4.74 6.60
CA LYS A 162 -11.85 -5.95 7.44
C LYS A 162 -11.35 -5.68 8.85
N LYS A 163 -10.69 -4.54 9.08
CA LYS A 163 -9.97 -4.19 10.32
C LYS A 163 -8.93 -5.25 10.71
N LYS A 164 -8.40 -5.93 9.70
CA LYS A 164 -7.37 -6.97 9.82
C LYS A 164 -6.35 -6.78 8.71
N GLY A 165 -5.06 -6.87 9.03
CA GLY A 165 -4.01 -6.68 8.06
C GLY A 165 -2.68 -7.30 8.48
N ASN A 166 -1.71 -7.24 7.57
CA ASN A 166 -0.34 -7.68 7.85
C ASN A 166 0.43 -6.59 8.65
N PRO A 167 1.65 -6.89 9.14
CA PRO A 167 2.43 -5.92 9.91
C PRO A 167 2.69 -4.60 9.18
N LEU A 168 2.90 -4.66 7.86
CA LEU A 168 3.18 -3.49 7.04
C LEU A 168 1.97 -2.58 6.91
N MET A 169 0.80 -3.11 6.55
CA MET A 169 -0.42 -2.31 6.36
C MET A 169 -0.90 -1.65 7.64
N LEU A 170 -0.85 -2.35 8.77
CA LEU A 170 -1.18 -1.76 10.07
C LEU A 170 -0.19 -0.66 10.45
N SER A 171 1.09 -0.83 10.10
CA SER A 171 2.10 0.21 10.32
C SER A 171 1.91 1.43 9.41
N ILE A 172 1.50 1.24 8.15
CA ILE A 172 1.16 2.35 7.26
C ILE A 172 -0.03 3.13 7.82
N LEU A 173 -1.09 2.45 8.27
CA LEU A 173 -2.22 3.13 8.92
C LEU A 173 -1.76 3.94 10.14
N TYR A 174 -0.88 3.34 10.96
CA TYR A 174 -0.30 4.00 12.13
C TYR A 174 0.50 5.26 11.75
N ILE A 175 1.36 5.19 10.74
CA ILE A 175 2.15 6.32 10.21
C ILE A 175 1.22 7.41 9.68
N GLU A 176 0.18 7.04 8.93
CA GLU A 176 -0.76 8.00 8.35
C GLU A 176 -1.60 8.74 9.40
N ILE A 177 -1.95 8.08 10.51
CA ILE A 177 -2.56 8.72 11.68
C ILE A 177 -1.56 9.66 12.35
N ALA A 178 -0.38 9.15 12.68
CA ALA A 178 0.65 9.91 13.39
C ALA A 178 1.07 11.19 12.64
N LYS A 179 1.23 11.09 11.32
CA LYS A 179 1.52 12.23 10.45
C LYS A 179 0.44 13.30 10.52
N ARG A 180 -0.85 12.91 10.52
CA ARG A 180 -1.98 13.85 10.58
C ARG A 180 -2.20 14.43 11.98
N THR A 181 -1.72 13.75 13.03
CA THR A 181 -1.74 14.23 14.42
C THR A 181 -0.45 14.94 14.83
N GLY A 182 0.50 15.15 13.91
CA GLY A 182 1.77 15.85 14.18
C GLY A 182 2.79 15.06 15.02
N LEU A 183 2.62 13.74 15.16
CA LEU A 183 3.52 12.91 15.94
C LEU A 183 4.70 12.43 15.08
N PRO A 184 5.94 12.44 15.62
CA PRO A 184 7.17 12.13 14.88
C PRO A 184 7.38 10.62 14.76
N ILE A 185 6.42 9.91 14.18
CA ILE A 185 6.47 8.45 14.01
C ILE A 185 6.91 8.10 12.59
N VAL A 186 7.91 7.23 12.51
CA VAL A 186 8.58 6.85 11.26
C VAL A 186 8.53 5.35 11.04
N GLY A 187 8.57 4.89 9.78
CA GLY A 187 8.61 3.47 9.46
C GLY A 187 10.00 2.86 9.67
N ILE A 188 10.07 1.65 10.24
CA ILE A 188 11.31 0.92 10.51
C ILE A 188 11.25 -0.43 9.78
N ASN A 189 12.16 -0.60 8.83
CA ASN A 189 12.15 -1.74 7.91
C ASN A 189 13.02 -2.90 8.42
N LEU A 190 12.39 -3.84 9.13
CA LEU A 190 13.05 -5.04 9.61
C LEU A 190 12.96 -6.21 8.61
N PRO A 191 13.92 -7.14 8.61
CA PRO A 191 13.76 -8.43 7.94
C PRO A 191 12.58 -9.18 8.54
N ASN A 192 11.71 -9.74 7.69
CA ASN A 192 10.50 -10.51 8.07
C ASN A 192 9.44 -9.76 8.89
N HIS A 193 9.71 -8.56 9.36
CA HIS A 193 8.78 -7.74 10.16
C HIS A 193 8.75 -6.30 9.68
N PHE A 194 7.82 -5.50 10.20
CA PHE A 194 7.81 -4.04 9.99
C PHE A 194 7.30 -3.39 11.27
N LEU A 195 8.03 -2.38 11.73
CA LEU A 195 7.72 -1.63 12.95
C LEU A 195 7.59 -0.15 12.62
N VAL A 196 7.15 0.63 13.60
CA VAL A 196 7.27 2.08 13.56
C VAL A 196 8.08 2.56 14.75
N GLY A 197 8.82 3.66 14.61
CA GLY A 197 9.66 4.23 15.66
C GLY A 197 9.15 5.61 16.06
N TYR A 198 9.12 5.91 17.36
CA TYR A 198 8.90 7.26 17.84
C TYR A 198 10.24 8.01 17.83
N LYS A 199 10.36 9.00 16.96
CA LYS A 199 11.58 9.78 16.80
C LYS A 199 11.63 10.93 17.80
N ASP A 200 12.78 11.13 18.40
CA ASP A 200 13.07 12.32 19.18
C ASP A 200 13.29 13.50 18.23
N VAL A 201 12.39 14.49 18.28
CA VAL A 201 12.42 15.68 17.41
C VAL A 201 13.59 16.60 17.71
N ASP A 202 14.11 16.55 18.94
CA ASP A 202 15.24 17.36 19.39
C ASP A 202 16.58 16.65 19.20
N TYR A 203 16.58 15.45 18.62
CA TYR A 203 17.77 14.64 18.43
C TYR A 203 18.85 15.36 17.62
N LYS A 204 20.02 15.51 18.24
CA LYS A 204 21.27 15.91 17.58
C LYS A 204 22.28 14.77 17.73
N LYS A 205 23.05 14.47 16.68
CA LYS A 205 24.09 13.41 16.73
C LYS A 205 25.16 13.65 17.81
N SER A 206 25.29 14.88 18.30
CA SER A 206 26.21 15.29 19.36
C SER A 206 25.68 15.02 20.78
N ASP A 207 24.47 14.50 20.91
CA ASP A 207 23.66 14.61 22.12
C ASP A 207 23.68 13.28 22.91
N THR A 208 24.21 13.31 24.14
CA THR A 208 24.58 12.12 24.94
C THR A 208 23.45 11.56 25.83
N VAL A 209 22.19 11.96 25.60
CA VAL A 209 21.05 11.54 26.43
C VAL A 209 20.77 10.04 26.27
N PHE A 210 20.67 9.34 27.41
CA PHE A 210 20.70 7.88 27.55
C PHE A 210 19.41 7.12 27.18
N ASN A 211 18.40 7.76 26.59
CA ASN A 211 17.06 7.16 26.40
C ASN A 211 16.63 7.01 24.92
N ARG A 212 17.59 6.93 24.00
CA ARG A 212 17.34 6.77 22.56
C ARG A 212 18.50 6.06 21.88
N ASP A 213 18.23 5.45 20.74
CA ASP A 213 19.27 4.79 19.97
C ASP A 213 20.10 5.77 19.11
N SER A 214 21.12 5.23 18.42
CA SER A 214 22.01 6.00 17.54
C SER A 214 21.33 6.63 16.32
N HIS A 215 20.05 6.32 16.08
CA HIS A 215 19.24 6.87 15.00
C HIS A 215 18.22 7.91 15.49
N GLY A 216 18.19 8.19 16.79
CA GLY A 216 17.27 9.15 17.40
C GLY A 216 15.88 8.57 17.64
N ILE A 217 15.74 7.25 17.68
CA ILE A 217 14.47 6.58 18.03
C ILE A 217 14.42 6.39 19.54
N LEU A 218 13.38 6.92 20.19
CA LEU A 218 13.13 6.75 21.63
C LEU A 218 12.72 5.31 21.95
N PHE A 219 11.77 4.80 21.18
CA PHE A 219 11.26 3.44 21.28
C PHE A 219 10.56 3.05 19.98
N TYR A 220 10.41 1.75 19.79
CA TYR A 220 9.72 1.14 18.68
C TYR A 220 8.32 0.72 19.10
N ILE A 221 7.43 0.63 18.13
CA ILE A 221 6.03 0.26 18.31
C ILE A 221 5.73 -0.83 17.30
N ASN A 222 5.02 -1.86 17.73
CA ASN A 222 4.57 -2.96 16.88
C ASN A 222 3.05 -2.90 16.66
N PRO A 223 2.57 -2.23 15.59
CA PRO A 223 1.15 -2.15 15.28
C PRO A 223 0.48 -3.52 15.07
N PHE A 224 1.21 -4.53 14.60
CA PHE A 224 0.69 -5.89 14.45
C PHE A 224 0.36 -6.55 15.80
N SER A 225 1.13 -6.22 16.83
CA SER A 225 0.95 -6.65 18.21
C SER A 225 0.24 -5.59 19.06
N LYS A 226 -0.77 -4.92 18.49
CA LYS A 226 -1.60 -3.91 19.18
C LYS A 226 -0.80 -2.73 19.76
N GLY A 227 0.27 -2.34 19.09
CA GLY A 227 1.10 -1.21 19.49
C GLY A 227 2.00 -1.50 20.69
N ALA A 228 2.37 -2.77 20.90
CA ALA A 228 3.38 -3.15 21.87
C ALA A 228 4.65 -2.31 21.67
N ILE A 229 5.16 -1.77 22.78
CA ILE A 229 6.35 -0.92 22.82
C ILE A 229 7.57 -1.83 22.95
N LEU A 230 8.60 -1.53 22.17
CA LEU A 230 9.86 -2.28 22.13
C LEU A 230 11.02 -1.30 22.24
N TYR A 231 12.07 -1.65 22.96
CA TYR A 231 13.31 -0.89 23.05
C TYR A 231 14.42 -1.51 22.19
N HIS A 232 15.55 -0.82 22.10
CA HIS A 232 16.68 -1.23 21.27
C HIS A 232 17.13 -2.68 21.52
N ASP A 233 17.30 -3.06 22.79
CA ASP A 233 17.74 -4.40 23.18
C ASP A 233 16.75 -5.50 22.73
N GLU A 234 15.45 -5.21 22.72
CA GLU A 234 14.43 -6.15 22.22
C GLU A 234 14.47 -6.30 20.70
N ILE A 235 14.90 -5.27 19.96
CA ILE A 235 15.18 -5.39 18.51
C ILE A 235 16.43 -6.24 18.28
N ASP A 236 17.45 -6.08 19.13
CA ASP A 236 18.67 -6.89 19.08
C ASP A 236 18.36 -8.37 19.31
N ASP A 237 17.57 -8.68 20.33
CA ASP A 237 17.11 -10.04 20.63
C ASP A 237 16.32 -10.62 19.45
N PHE A 238 15.40 -9.86 18.87
CA PHE A 238 14.64 -10.27 17.69
C PHE A 238 15.54 -10.59 16.49
N LEU A 239 16.56 -9.77 16.21
CA LEU A 239 17.51 -10.01 15.13
C LEU A 239 18.39 -11.24 15.40
N HIS A 240 18.78 -11.43 16.66
CA HIS A 240 19.55 -12.59 17.10
C HIS A 240 18.77 -13.90 16.93
N GLU A 241 17.49 -13.93 17.32
CA GLU A 241 16.59 -15.08 17.10
C GLU A 241 16.45 -15.46 15.63
N LEU A 242 16.40 -14.45 14.74
CA LEU A 242 16.38 -14.64 13.29
C LEU A 242 17.75 -15.05 12.70
N LYS A 243 18.80 -15.14 13.53
CA LYS A 243 20.20 -15.39 13.11
C LYS A 243 20.71 -14.36 12.11
N LEU A 244 20.28 -13.11 12.27
CA LEU A 244 20.66 -12.00 11.42
C LEU A 244 21.68 -11.11 12.14
N LYS A 245 22.70 -10.67 11.40
CA LYS A 245 23.63 -9.65 11.90
C LYS A 245 22.90 -8.31 12.01
N GLN A 246 23.14 -7.60 13.10
CA GLN A 246 22.71 -6.22 13.27
C GLN A 246 23.27 -5.34 12.15
N ARG A 247 22.43 -4.46 11.61
CA ARG A 247 22.80 -3.48 10.58
C ARG A 247 22.13 -2.15 10.90
N PRO A 248 22.81 -1.00 10.73
CA PRO A 248 22.23 0.31 11.03
C PRO A 248 20.86 0.55 10.38
N LYS A 249 20.67 0.07 9.13
CA LYS A 249 19.41 0.17 8.40
C LYS A 249 18.19 -0.50 9.06
N TYR A 250 18.39 -1.37 10.05
CA TYR A 250 17.31 -2.04 10.78
C TYR A 250 16.74 -1.17 11.91
N TYR A 251 17.44 -0.12 12.29
CA TYR A 251 17.06 0.82 13.34
C TYR A 251 16.73 2.21 12.77
N ALA A 252 17.18 2.48 11.54
CA ALA A 252 16.93 3.73 10.86
C ALA A 252 15.52 3.83 10.25
N GLU A 253 15.03 5.07 10.17
CA GLU A 253 13.88 5.45 9.36
C GLU A 253 14.06 4.99 7.90
N CYS A 254 13.05 4.31 7.37
CA CYS A 254 12.99 3.95 5.96
C CYS A 254 12.19 4.95 5.14
N SER A 255 12.51 5.07 3.86
CA SER A 255 11.83 6.00 2.97
C SER A 255 10.44 5.50 2.56
N ASN A 256 9.56 6.39 2.10
CA ASN A 256 8.28 5.98 1.51
C ASN A 256 8.48 4.99 0.34
N ILE A 257 9.55 5.16 -0.45
CA ILE A 257 9.94 4.25 -1.53
C ILE A 257 10.19 2.85 -0.97
N ASP A 258 10.94 2.72 0.13
CA ASP A 258 11.21 1.42 0.77
C ASP A 258 9.93 0.75 1.26
N ILE A 259 9.01 1.53 1.84
CA ILE A 259 7.71 1.03 2.33
C ILE A 259 6.89 0.49 1.17
N VAL A 260 6.73 1.26 0.09
CA VAL A 260 5.93 0.84 -1.08
C VAL A 260 6.58 -0.33 -1.81
N LYS A 261 7.92 -0.36 -1.94
CA LYS A 261 8.66 -1.52 -2.48
C LYS A 261 8.45 -2.77 -1.63
N ARG A 262 8.33 -2.62 -0.30
CA ARG A 262 8.04 -3.74 0.61
C ARG A 262 6.62 -4.28 0.42
N ILE A 263 5.63 -3.45 0.06
CA ILE A 263 4.28 -3.91 -0.30
C ILE A 263 4.35 -4.87 -1.49
N LEU A 264 5.05 -4.48 -2.55
CA LEU A 264 5.24 -5.33 -3.74
C LEU A 264 5.92 -6.64 -3.40
N THR A 265 6.96 -6.60 -2.56
CA THR A 265 7.67 -7.79 -2.10
C THR A 265 6.73 -8.74 -1.33
N ASN A 266 5.90 -8.20 -0.43
CA ASN A 266 4.92 -8.98 0.32
C ASN A 266 3.84 -9.57 -0.60
N LEU A 267 3.31 -8.80 -1.55
CA LEU A 267 2.32 -9.28 -2.52
C LEU A 267 2.88 -10.39 -3.41
N ILE A 268 4.09 -10.21 -3.95
CA ILE A 268 4.78 -11.24 -4.74
C ILE A 268 4.94 -12.53 -3.93
N TYR A 269 5.34 -12.42 -2.66
CA TYR A 269 5.45 -13.57 -1.78
C TYR A 269 4.09 -14.23 -1.53
N SER A 270 3.05 -13.47 -1.20
CA SER A 270 1.71 -13.98 -0.99
C SER A 270 1.16 -14.73 -2.21
N TYR A 271 1.24 -14.13 -3.41
CA TYR A 271 0.80 -14.79 -4.64
C TYR A 271 1.66 -16.00 -5.03
N SER A 272 2.92 -16.06 -4.58
CA SER A 272 3.73 -17.28 -4.73
C SER A 272 3.20 -18.46 -3.93
N LYS A 273 2.54 -18.21 -2.79
CA LYS A 273 1.87 -19.24 -1.98
C LYS A 273 0.58 -19.74 -2.62
N GLU A 274 -0.07 -18.91 -3.43
CA GLU A 274 -1.27 -19.25 -4.20
C GLU A 274 -0.98 -19.82 -5.60
N ASN A 275 0.30 -19.92 -5.99
CA ASN A 275 0.75 -20.33 -7.33
C ASN A 275 0.23 -19.45 -8.49
N ASN A 276 -0.08 -18.17 -8.24
CA ASN A 276 -0.60 -17.26 -9.27
C ASN A 276 0.54 -16.62 -10.08
N LYS A 277 1.07 -17.36 -11.07
CA LYS A 277 2.23 -16.94 -11.89
C LYS A 277 2.02 -15.61 -12.62
N LYS A 278 0.83 -15.39 -13.19
CA LYS A 278 0.52 -14.17 -13.96
C LYS A 278 0.69 -12.92 -13.10
N LEU A 279 0.05 -12.88 -11.92
CA LEU A 279 0.14 -11.71 -11.02
C LEU A 279 1.57 -11.50 -10.51
N ILE A 280 2.32 -12.58 -10.26
CA ILE A 280 3.72 -12.47 -9.83
C ILE A 280 4.57 -11.78 -10.90
N GLU A 281 4.39 -12.11 -12.17
CA GLU A 281 5.14 -11.49 -13.27
C GLU A 281 4.79 -10.01 -13.43
N GLU A 282 3.51 -9.65 -13.36
CA GLU A 282 3.04 -8.26 -13.43
C GLU A 282 3.59 -7.43 -12.26
N LEU A 283 3.48 -7.91 -11.02
CA LEU A 283 4.02 -7.23 -9.85
C LEU A 283 5.55 -7.11 -9.89
N LYS A 284 6.25 -8.10 -10.46
CA LYS A 284 7.71 -8.01 -10.66
C LYS A 284 8.07 -6.89 -11.64
N LYS A 285 7.30 -6.68 -12.71
CA LYS A 285 7.51 -5.56 -13.63
C LYS A 285 7.34 -4.22 -12.92
N ILE A 286 6.32 -4.07 -12.08
CA ILE A 286 6.13 -2.87 -11.26
C ILE A 286 7.33 -2.68 -10.30
N ASN A 287 7.75 -3.75 -9.62
CA ASN A 287 8.86 -3.70 -8.67
C ASN A 287 10.21 -3.34 -9.31
N GLN A 288 10.39 -3.59 -10.62
CA GLN A 288 11.59 -3.19 -11.35
C GLN A 288 11.76 -1.67 -11.48
N LEU A 289 10.68 -0.89 -11.35
CA LEU A 289 10.73 0.58 -11.38
C LEU A 289 11.46 1.19 -10.17
N PHE A 290 11.61 0.43 -9.09
CA PHE A 290 12.23 0.86 -7.83
C PHE A 290 13.75 0.60 -7.78
N ASN A 291 14.38 0.30 -8.93
CA ASN A 291 15.79 -0.05 -9.04
C ASN A 291 16.56 0.99 -9.85
#